data_AF-A0A971PE20-F1
#
_entry.id   AF-A0A971PE20-F1
#
_cell.length_a   1.000
_cell.length_b   1.000
_cell.length_c   1.000
_cell.angle_alpha   90.00
_cell.angle_beta   90.00
_cell.angle_gamma   90.00
#
_symmetry.space_group_name_H-M   'P 1'
#
loop_
_entity.id
_entity.type
_entity.pdbx_description
1 polymer ?
#
loop_
_entity_poly.entity_id
_entity_poly.type
_entity_poly.pdbx_seq_one_letter_code
_entity_poly.pdbx_strand_id
1 'polypeptide(L)'
;MSGKSGKWIWEEDGAKVVRSIARTGPGCHEGCGVLLYVKNGKLVKVAGDPDVQFNQGRLCPRCLALPQLIYHPDRLKYPLKRAGARGENKWKRITWAEAYETIAR
;
A
#
# COMPACT_ATOMS: atom_id res chain seq x y z
N MET A 1 27.02 3.10 6.53
CA MET A 1 26.01 2.04 6.27
C MET A 1 25.23 1.84 7.55
N SER A 2 23.90 1.73 7.48
CA SER A 2 23.09 1.57 8.69
C SER A 2 23.43 0.23 9.35
N GLY A 3 23.47 0.15 10.69
CA GLY A 3 23.65 -1.12 11.42
C GLY A 3 22.51 -2.15 11.23
N LYS A 4 21.61 -1.88 10.28
CA LYS A 4 20.41 -2.66 9.93
C LYS A 4 20.51 -3.25 8.52
N SER A 5 21.66 -3.12 7.86
CA SER A 5 21.93 -3.75 6.57
C SER A 5 21.66 -5.26 6.61
N GLY A 6 20.93 -5.77 5.61
CA GLY A 6 20.54 -7.18 5.49
C GLY A 6 19.35 -7.64 6.35
N LYS A 7 18.86 -6.82 7.29
CA LYS A 7 17.65 -7.16 8.08
C LYS A 7 16.38 -6.82 7.31
N TRP A 8 15.39 -7.70 7.32
CA TRP A 8 14.09 -7.49 6.67
C TRP A 8 13.00 -6.99 7.61
N ILE A 9 13.08 -7.38 8.89
CA ILE A 9 12.11 -7.02 9.93
C ILE A 9 12.87 -6.77 11.23
N TRP A 10 12.52 -5.69 11.96
CA TRP A 10 13.05 -5.39 13.29
C TRP A 10 12.08 -4.51 14.08
N GLU A 11 12.40 -4.25 15.35
CA GLU A 11 11.66 -3.31 16.21
C GLU A 11 12.46 -2.00 16.38
N GLU A 12 11.78 -0.85 16.25
CA GLU A 12 12.36 0.48 16.40
C GLU A 12 11.28 1.48 16.86
N ASP A 13 11.58 2.29 17.88
CA ASP A 13 10.65 3.28 18.44
C ASP A 13 9.26 2.72 18.79
N GLY A 14 9.22 1.46 19.24
CA GLY A 14 7.98 0.72 19.55
C GLY A 14 7.13 0.40 18.31
N ALA A 15 7.72 0.36 17.12
CA ALA A 15 7.10 -0.10 15.90
C ALA A 15 7.86 -1.30 15.31
N LYS A 16 7.10 -2.24 14.76
CA LYS A 16 7.62 -3.25 13.85
C LYS A 16 7.95 -2.58 12.53
N VAL A 17 9.24 -2.52 12.19
CA VAL A 17 9.71 -1.99 10.91
C VAL A 17 9.86 -3.14 9.93
N VAL A 18 9.24 -3.00 8.75
CA VAL A 18 9.33 -3.95 7.65
C VAL A 18 10.00 -3.26 6.46
N ARG A 19 11.14 -3.80 6.04
CA ARG A 19 11.84 -3.39 4.83
C ARG A 19 11.14 -4.01 3.62
N SER A 20 10.86 -3.19 2.60
CA SER A 20 10.17 -3.64 1.39
C SER A 20 10.50 -2.73 0.19
N ILE A 21 9.92 -3.07 -0.95
CA ILE A 21 9.95 -2.24 -2.16
C ILE A 21 8.53 -1.77 -2.43
N ALA A 22 8.35 -0.46 -2.60
CA ALA A 22 7.04 0.12 -2.88
C ALA A 22 6.97 0.70 -4.29
N ARG A 23 5.84 0.45 -4.96
CA ARG A 23 5.39 1.15 -6.16
C ARG A 23 4.07 1.83 -5.85
N THR A 24 4.09 3.14 -5.60
CA THR A 24 2.88 3.87 -5.20
C THR A 24 2.03 4.26 -6.40
N GLY A 25 0.94 3.55 -6.63
CA GLY A 25 0.00 3.87 -7.70
C GLY A 25 -0.82 5.15 -7.43
N PRO A 26 -1.47 5.73 -8.47
CA PRO A 26 -1.34 5.38 -9.89
C PRO A 26 -0.11 6.02 -10.55
N GLY A 27 0.47 5.34 -11.55
CA GLY A 27 1.52 5.89 -12.43
C GLY A 27 2.96 5.88 -11.89
N CYS A 28 3.24 5.34 -10.69
CA CYS A 28 4.61 5.08 -10.27
C CYS A 28 5.09 3.72 -10.82
N HIS A 29 6.20 3.74 -11.55
CA HIS A 29 6.85 2.55 -12.09
C HIS A 29 8.17 2.22 -11.37
N GLU A 30 8.57 3.08 -10.43
CA GLU A 30 9.81 2.98 -9.68
C GLU A 30 9.66 2.05 -8.47
N GLY A 31 10.63 1.15 -8.27
CA GLY A 31 10.68 0.25 -7.13
C GLY A 31 11.51 0.85 -5.98
N CYS A 32 11.01 1.89 -5.32
CA CYS A 32 11.73 2.54 -4.23
C CYS A 32 11.85 1.63 -3.00
N GLY A 33 13.05 1.59 -2.42
CA GLY A 33 13.29 0.97 -1.13
C GLY A 33 12.61 1.74 -0.01
N VAL A 34 11.76 1.05 0.76
CA VAL A 34 10.97 1.65 1.84
C VAL A 34 11.11 0.88 3.15
N LEU A 35 10.98 1.62 4.24
CA LEU A 35 10.82 1.14 5.60
C LEU A 35 9.41 1.46 6.07
N LEU A 36 8.64 0.41 6.38
CA LEU A 36 7.25 0.49 6.80
C LEU A 36 7.16 0.31 8.32
N TYR A 37 6.74 1.34 9.04
CA TYR A 37 6.61 1.32 10.49
C TYR A 37 5.18 0.94 10.88
N VAL A 38 5.02 -0.21 11.52
CA VAL A 38 3.72 -0.77 11.92
C VAL A 38 3.59 -0.75 13.44
N LYS A 39 2.56 -0.08 13.95
CA LYS A 39 2.19 -0.08 15.38
C LYS A 39 0.77 -0.63 15.53
N ASN A 40 0.57 -1.57 16.44
CA ASN A 40 -0.75 -2.17 16.73
C ASN A 40 -1.48 -2.66 15.46
N GLY A 41 -0.74 -3.29 14.54
CA GLY A 41 -1.29 -3.78 13.27
C GLY A 41 -1.62 -2.70 12.22
N LYS A 42 -1.30 -1.42 12.50
CA LYS A 42 -1.53 -0.31 11.56
C LYS A 42 -0.21 0.29 11.07
N LEU A 43 -0.14 0.58 9.77
CA LEU A 43 0.98 1.33 9.18
C LEU A 43 0.88 2.79 9.60
N VAL A 44 1.85 3.26 10.38
CA VAL A 44 1.84 4.63 10.93
C VAL A 44 2.82 5.57 10.24
N LYS A 45 3.88 5.03 9.60
CA LYS A 45 4.92 5.83 8.93
C LYS A 45 5.57 5.03 7.81
N VAL A 46 5.99 5.74 6.77
CA VAL A 46 6.85 5.24 5.69
C VAL A 46 8.09 6.12 5.63
N ALA A 47 9.27 5.51 5.59
CA ALA A 47 10.54 6.19 5.35
C ALA A 47 11.29 5.50 4.20
N GLY A 48 12.24 6.19 3.58
CA GLY A 48 13.07 5.56 2.56
C GLY A 48 14.15 4.70 3.20
N ASP A 49 14.52 3.62 2.53
CA ASP A 49 15.62 2.77 2.96
C ASP A 49 16.96 3.34 2.47
N PRO A 50 17.86 3.81 3.36
CA PRO A 50 19.15 4.35 2.96
C PRO A 50 20.09 3.28 2.38
N ASP A 51 19.84 2.00 2.64
CA ASP A 51 20.69 0.91 2.14
C ASP A 51 20.35 0.53 0.67
N VAL A 52 19.19 0.99 0.15
CA VAL A 52 18.79 0.74 -1.24
C VAL A 52 19.41 1.78 -2.17
N GLN A 53 20.27 1.32 -3.08
CA GLN A 53 21.06 2.20 -3.96
C GLN A 53 20.21 3.05 -4.90
N PHE A 54 19.03 2.57 -5.29
CA PHE A 54 18.16 3.27 -6.24
C PHE A 54 17.70 4.63 -5.70
N ASN A 55 17.15 4.68 -4.49
CA ASN A 55 16.59 5.90 -3.92
C ASN A 55 17.38 6.45 -2.72
N GLN A 56 18.34 5.70 -2.17
CA GLN A 56 19.26 6.12 -1.10
C GLN A 56 18.54 6.78 0.08
N GLY A 57 17.41 6.22 0.51
CA GLY A 57 16.60 6.75 1.60
C GLY A 57 15.68 7.92 1.25
N ARG A 58 15.74 8.45 0.02
CA ARG A 58 14.81 9.49 -0.45
C ARG A 58 13.49 8.89 -0.90
N LEU A 59 12.40 9.62 -0.72
CA LEU A 59 11.06 9.25 -1.19
C LEU A 59 10.32 10.48 -1.70
N CYS A 60 9.49 10.28 -2.72
CA CYS A 60 8.54 11.31 -3.15
C CYS A 60 7.36 11.44 -2.17
N PRO A 61 6.61 12.56 -2.20
CA PRO A 61 5.46 12.77 -1.32
C PRO A 61 4.40 11.67 -1.40
N ARG A 62 4.23 11.04 -2.58
CA ARG A 62 3.30 9.92 -2.78
C ARG A 62 3.65 8.70 -1.92
N CYS A 63 4.94 8.36 -1.82
CA CYS A 63 5.40 7.26 -0.97
C CYS A 63 5.21 7.56 0.51
N LEU A 64 5.47 8.80 0.92
CA LEU A 64 5.27 9.24 2.30
C LEU A 64 3.78 9.23 2.70
N ALA A 65 2.88 9.52 1.75
CA ALA A 65 1.44 9.54 1.97
C ALA A 65 0.76 8.15 1.91
N LEU A 66 1.51 7.06 1.75
CA LEU A 66 0.95 5.71 1.65
C LEU A 66 -0.03 5.31 2.78
N PRO A 67 0.17 5.70 4.06
CA PRO A 67 -0.82 5.45 5.10
C PRO A 67 -2.19 6.06 4.80
N GLN A 68 -2.23 7.26 4.22
CA GLN A 68 -3.48 7.94 3.86
C GLN A 68 -4.25 7.16 2.78
N LEU A 69 -3.55 6.60 1.80
CA LEU A 69 -4.14 5.76 0.76
C LEU A 69 -4.72 4.46 1.34
N ILE A 70 -3.98 3.79 2.22
CA ILE A 70 -4.40 2.51 2.82
C ILE A 70 -5.64 2.67 3.69
N TYR A 71 -5.77 3.81 4.38
CA TYR A 71 -6.87 4.08 5.30
C TYR A 71 -7.93 5.06 4.76
N HIS A 72 -7.87 5.42 3.49
CA HIS A 72 -8.83 6.33 2.88
C HIS A 72 -10.28 5.80 3.05
N PRO A 73 -11.25 6.65 3.43
CA PRO A 73 -12.64 6.22 3.62
C PRO A 73 -13.23 5.57 2.38
N ASP A 74 -12.92 6.11 1.19
CA ASP A 74 -13.42 5.64 -0.10
C ASP A 74 -12.63 4.46 -0.69
N ARG A 75 -11.68 3.88 0.06
CA ARG A 75 -10.90 2.74 -0.43
C ARG A 75 -11.84 1.58 -0.77
N LEU A 76 -11.71 1.05 -1.99
CA LEU A 76 -12.43 -0.15 -2.41
C LEU A 76 -12.01 -1.35 -1.56
N LYS A 77 -12.94 -1.86 -0.74
CA LYS A 77 -12.73 -2.99 0.18
C LYS A 77 -13.34 -4.29 -0.30
N TYR A 78 -14.33 -4.21 -1.20
CA TYR A 78 -15.14 -5.36 -1.63
C TYR A 78 -15.44 -5.27 -3.12
N PRO A 79 -15.69 -6.42 -3.79
CA PRO A 79 -16.26 -6.43 -5.12
C PRO A 79 -17.62 -5.73 -5.16
N LEU A 80 -17.82 -4.90 -6.18
CA LEU A 80 -19.04 -4.15 -6.42
C LEU A 80 -19.57 -4.46 -7.82
N LYS A 81 -20.86 -4.79 -7.93
CA LYS A 81 -21.58 -4.97 -9.19
C LYS A 81 -22.41 -3.73 -9.47
N ARG A 82 -22.37 -3.25 -10.72
CA ARG A 82 -23.17 -2.10 -11.14
C ARG A 82 -24.66 -2.43 -10.98
N ALA A 83 -25.41 -1.56 -10.31
CA ALA A 83 -26.83 -1.74 -9.99
C ALA A 83 -27.77 -0.80 -10.76
N GLY A 84 -27.23 0.02 -11.67
CA GLY A 84 -27.98 0.96 -12.50
C GLY A 84 -27.30 1.23 -13.84
N ALA A 85 -27.67 2.32 -14.50
CA ALA A 85 -27.01 2.75 -15.74
C ALA A 85 -25.56 3.19 -15.45
N ARG A 86 -24.70 3.13 -16.49
CA ARG A 86 -23.31 3.58 -16.36
C ARG A 86 -23.29 5.09 -16.09
N GLY A 87 -22.59 5.50 -15.03
CA GLY A 87 -22.49 6.90 -14.60
C GLY A 87 -23.36 7.25 -13.37
N GLU A 88 -24.31 6.41 -12.98
CA GLU A 88 -25.20 6.71 -11.83
C GLU A 88 -24.57 6.48 -10.45
N ASN A 89 -23.34 5.95 -10.40
CA ASN A 89 -22.66 5.56 -9.16
C ASN A 89 -23.49 4.61 -8.25
N LYS A 90 -24.36 3.78 -8.84
CA LYS A 90 -25.15 2.79 -8.11
C LYS A 90 -24.44 1.43 -8.11
N TRP A 91 -24.10 0.95 -6.92
CA TRP A 91 -23.33 -0.27 -6.73
C TRP A 91 -23.96 -1.20 -5.69
N LYS A 92 -23.95 -2.49 -5.98
CA LYS A 92 -24.31 -3.55 -5.03
C LYS A 92 -23.05 -4.30 -4.66
N ARG A 93 -22.77 -4.45 -3.36
CA ARG A 93 -21.69 -5.33 -2.88
C ARG A 93 -22.04 -6.77 -3.21
N ILE A 94 -21.07 -7.49 -3.77
CA ILE A 94 -21.19 -8.91 -4.08
C ILE A 94 -20.02 -9.69 -3.47
N THR A 95 -20.09 -11.02 -3.49
CA THR A 95 -18.99 -11.88 -3.04
C THR A 95 -17.91 -11.97 -4.12
N TRP A 96 -16.70 -12.39 -3.75
CA TRP A 96 -15.66 -12.69 -4.72
C TRP A 96 -16.04 -13.84 -5.66
N ALA A 97 -16.71 -14.88 -5.16
CA ALA A 97 -17.20 -15.99 -5.98
C ALA A 97 -18.16 -15.51 -7.07
N GLU A 98 -19.18 -14.70 -6.71
CA GLU A 98 -20.11 -14.13 -7.69
C GLU A 98 -19.39 -13.20 -8.68
N ALA A 99 -18.41 -12.42 -8.20
CA ALA A 99 -17.65 -11.51 -9.06
C ALA A 99 -16.88 -12.27 -10.14
N TYR A 100 -16.19 -13.35 -9.77
CA TYR A 100 -15.47 -14.20 -10.72
C TYR A 100 -16.40 -14.89 -11.70
N GLU A 101 -17.50 -15.49 -11.23
CA GLU A 101 -18.49 -16.12 -12.11
C GLU A 101 -19.11 -15.13 -13.11
N THR A 102 -19.39 -13.90 -12.66
CA THR A 102 -19.93 -12.85 -13.52
C THR A 102 -18.94 -12.43 -14.62
N ILE A 103 -17.62 -12.42 -14.33
CA ILE A 103 -16.58 -11.98 -15.28
C ILE A 103 -16.16 -13.11 -16.24
N ALA A 104 -16.15 -14.36 -15.77
CA ALA A 104 -15.65 -15.51 -16.54
C ALA A 104 -16.67 -16.06 -17.56
N ARG A 105 -17.94 -15.65 -17.46
CA ARG A 105 -18.97 -15.96 -18.45
C ARG A 105 -18.81 -15.15 -19.72
#